data_AF-A0A960XDA4-F1
#
_entry.id   AF-A0A960XDA4-F1
#
_cell.length_a   1.000
_cell.length_b   1.000
_cell.length_c   1.000
_cell.angle_alpha   90.00
_cell.angle_beta   90.00
_cell.angle_gamma   90.00
#
_symmetry.space_group_name_H-M   'P 1'
#
loop_
_entity.id
_entity.type
_entity.pdbx_description
1 polymer ?
#
loop_
_entity_poly.entity_id
_entity_poly.type
_entity_poly.pdbx_seq_one_letter_code
_entity_poly.pdbx_strand_id
1 'polypeptide(L)'
;MAGSDWATLSFKTLITAYTKLQSQLVSMVRTLASNISNATPGKFLLLQFGMAQVTQIGETISNLISQVNSMIMAVVRNQKSS
;
A
#
# COMPACT_ATOMS: atom_id res chain seq x y z
N MET A 1 5.45 -9.00 -30.80
CA MET A 1 4.51 -9.12 -29.66
C MET A 1 4.86 -8.00 -28.68
N ALA A 2 4.22 -6.84 -28.84
CA ALA A 2 4.43 -5.70 -27.96
C ALA A 2 3.77 -6.01 -26.61
N GLY A 3 4.59 -6.23 -25.59
CA GLY A 3 4.12 -6.35 -24.21
C GLY A 3 3.40 -5.06 -23.85
N SER A 4 2.13 -5.18 -23.44
CA SER A 4 1.31 -4.04 -23.05
C SER A 4 1.98 -3.32 -21.88
N ASP A 5 2.29 -2.03 -22.04
CA ASP A 5 2.55 -1.08 -20.95
C ASP A 5 1.21 -0.79 -20.23
N TRP A 6 0.61 -1.81 -19.61
CA TRP A 6 -0.76 -1.71 -19.06
C TRP A 6 -0.86 -0.89 -17.76
N ALA A 7 0.27 -0.47 -17.21
CA ALA A 7 0.42 0.72 -16.37
C ALA A 7 1.90 0.87 -16.04
N THR A 8 2.55 1.96 -16.46
CA THR A 8 3.87 2.35 -15.95
C THR A 8 3.71 2.90 -14.53
N LEU A 9 3.22 2.05 -13.61
CA LEU A 9 3.01 2.42 -12.22
C LEU A 9 4.36 2.41 -11.51
N SER A 10 5.00 3.57 -11.40
CA SER A 10 6.25 3.66 -10.67
C SER A 10 6.03 3.33 -9.17
N PHE A 11 7.03 2.72 -8.53
CA PHE A 11 7.02 2.52 -7.07
C PHE A 11 6.78 3.83 -6.32
N LYS A 12 7.28 4.95 -6.84
CA LYS A 12 7.04 6.28 -6.28
C LYS A 12 5.55 6.64 -6.29
N THR A 13 4.87 6.43 -7.41
CA THR A 13 3.43 6.68 -7.56
C THR A 13 2.63 5.78 -6.62
N LEU A 14 3.00 4.50 -6.55
CA LEU A 14 2.35 3.50 -5.69
C LEU A 14 2.49 3.83 -4.21
N ILE A 15 3.70 4.14 -3.73
CA ILE A 15 3.95 4.52 -2.34
C ILE A 15 3.25 5.83 -2.01
N THR A 16 3.28 6.82 -2.91
CA THR A 16 2.58 8.10 -2.70
C THR A 16 1.07 7.91 -2.54
N ALA A 17 0.46 7.06 -3.36
CA ALA A 17 -0.96 6.73 -3.25
C ALA A 17 -1.27 5.98 -1.94
N TYR A 18 -0.39 5.06 -1.52
CA TYR A 18 -0.51 4.35 -0.25
C TYR A 18 -0.44 5.29 0.97
N THR A 19 0.51 6.23 0.98
CA THR A 19 0.62 7.27 2.02
C THR A 19 -0.63 8.14 2.08
N LYS A 20 -1.23 8.48 0.93
CA LYS A 20 -2.49 9.23 0.88
C LYS A 20 -3.64 8.45 1.51
N LEU A 21 -3.78 7.16 1.22
CA LEU A 21 -4.79 6.28 1.83
C LEU A 21 -4.61 6.18 3.36
N GLN A 22 -3.38 5.96 3.82
CA GLN A 22 -3.06 5.95 5.25
C GLN A 22 -3.43 7.27 5.93
N SER A 23 -3.12 8.40 5.30
CA SER A 23 -3.42 9.73 5.83
C SER A 23 -4.92 9.99 5.94
N GLN A 24 -5.71 9.54 4.96
CA GLN A 24 -7.17 9.60 5.00
C GLN A 24 -7.74 8.76 6.16
N LEU A 25 -7.21 7.55 6.37
CA LEU A 25 -7.60 6.71 7.50
C LEU A 25 -7.30 7.36 8.84
N VAL A 26 -6.09 7.87 9.02
CA VAL A 26 -5.71 8.58 10.26
C VAL A 26 -6.61 9.79 10.50
N SER A 27 -6.99 10.52 9.44
CA SER A 27 -7.95 11.62 9.54
C SER A 27 -9.34 11.15 9.98
N MET A 28 -9.83 10.04 9.44
CA MET A 28 -11.10 9.42 9.87
C MET A 28 -11.04 8.95 11.33
N VAL A 29 -9.95 8.30 11.75
CA VAL A 29 -9.75 7.91 13.17
C VAL A 29 -9.81 9.14 14.06
N ARG A 30 -9.07 10.20 13.72
CA ARG A 30 -9.05 11.45 14.51
C ARG A 30 -10.43 12.09 14.57
N THR A 31 -11.14 12.13 13.45
CA THR A 31 -12.49 12.73 13.37
C THR A 31 -13.49 11.97 14.26
N LEU A 32 -13.40 10.63 14.26
CA LEU A 32 -14.24 9.77 15.08
C LEU A 32 -13.89 9.90 16.58
N ALA A 33 -12.60 9.92 16.91
CA ALA A 33 -12.11 10.07 18.27
C ALA A 33 -12.49 11.44 18.85
N SER A 34 -12.39 12.52 18.07
CA SER A 34 -12.77 13.88 18.49
C SER A 34 -14.29 14.06 18.66
N ASN A 35 -15.12 13.16 18.10
CA ASN A 35 -16.58 13.23 18.17
C ASN A 35 -17.16 11.89 18.63
N ILE A 36 -16.63 11.34 19.72
CA ILE A 36 -16.99 10.00 20.19
C ILE A 36 -18.49 9.85 20.48
N SER A 37 -19.14 10.94 20.90
CA SER A 37 -20.59 11.01 21.13
C SER A 37 -21.42 10.79 19.85
N ASN A 38 -20.84 11.03 18.66
CA ASN A 38 -21.45 10.80 17.34
C ASN A 38 -20.85 9.56 16.64
N ALA A 39 -20.06 8.76 17.35
CA ALA A 39 -19.44 7.56 16.85
C ALA A 39 -20.44 6.40 16.85
N THR A 40 -21.14 6.22 15.73
CA THR A 40 -22.06 5.11 15.56
C THR A 40 -21.30 3.81 15.27
N PRO A 41 -21.84 2.63 15.63
CA PRO A 41 -21.25 1.34 15.28
C PRO A 41 -20.92 1.20 13.79
N GLY A 42 -21.74 1.78 12.90
CA GLY A 42 -21.48 1.81 11.46
C GLY A 42 -20.20 2.57 11.08
N LYS A 43 -19.89 3.69 11.73
CA LYS A 43 -18.64 4.43 11.49
C LYS A 43 -17.41 3.65 11.95
N PHE A 44 -17.51 2.90 13.05
CA PHE A 44 -16.45 2.00 13.50
C PHE A 44 -16.23 0.83 12.54
N LEU A 45 -17.30 0.25 12.00
CA LEU A 45 -17.22 -0.80 10.97
C LEU A 45 -16.54 -0.30 9.70
N LEU A 46 -16.94 0.88 9.19
CA LEU A 46 -16.30 1.49 8.02
C LEU A 46 -14.80 1.77 8.27
N LEU A 47 -14.47 2.25 9.46
CA LEU A 47 -13.08 2.45 9.85
C LEU A 47 -12.30 1.13 9.87
N GLN A 48 -12.87 0.06 10.44
CA GLN A 48 -12.25 -1.27 10.42
C GLN A 48 -12.05 -1.80 9.00
N PHE A 49 -13.03 -1.62 8.11
CA PHE A 49 -12.88 -2.00 6.70
C PHE A 49 -11.75 -1.21 6.01
N GLY A 50 -11.66 0.09 6.26
CA GLY A 50 -10.57 0.92 5.74
C GLY A 50 -9.21 0.44 6.24
N MET A 51 -9.10 0.15 7.55
CA MET A 51 -7.87 -0.39 8.15
C MET A 51 -7.47 -1.74 7.55
N ALA A 52 -8.43 -2.66 7.37
CA ALA A 52 -8.18 -3.96 6.72
C ALA A 52 -7.68 -3.78 5.28
N GLN A 53 -8.28 -2.86 4.52
CA GLN A 53 -7.86 -2.56 3.15
C GLN A 53 -6.42 -2.02 3.09
N VAL A 54 -6.05 -1.11 3.98
CA VAL A 54 -4.69 -0.56 4.03
C VAL A 54 -3.65 -1.61 4.43
N THR A 55 -4.00 -2.54 5.33
CA THR A 55 -3.13 -3.66 5.68
C THR A 55 -2.89 -4.58 4.48
N GLN A 56 -3.96 -4.98 3.79
CA GLN A 56 -3.88 -5.87 2.63
C GLN A 56 -3.05 -5.25 1.47
N ILE A 57 -3.24 -3.95 1.21
CA ILE A 57 -2.46 -3.23 0.20
C ILE A 57 -0.99 -3.15 0.63
N GLY A 58 -0.72 -2.90 1.91
CA GLY A 58 0.64 -2.84 2.46
C GLY A 58 1.41 -4.15 2.32
N GLU A 59 0.78 -5.30 2.58
CA GLU A 59 1.37 -6.62 2.34
C GLU A 59 1.68 -6.86 0.87
N THR A 60 0.77 -6.47 -0.02
CA THR A 60 0.98 -6.61 -1.47
C THR A 60 2.18 -5.78 -1.94
N ILE A 61 2.29 -4.53 -1.48
CA ILE A 61 3.46 -3.67 -1.78
C ILE A 61 4.74 -4.29 -1.22
N SER A 62 4.71 -4.82 0.01
CA SER A 62 5.87 -5.45 0.64
C SER A 62 6.35 -6.67 -0.13
N ASN A 63 5.42 -7.50 -0.62
CA ASN A 63 5.72 -8.66 -1.47
C ASN A 63 6.35 -8.23 -2.80
N LEU A 64 5.83 -7.17 -3.44
CA LEU A 64 6.39 -6.64 -4.68
C LEU A 64 7.82 -6.13 -4.49
N ILE A 65 8.08 -5.40 -3.41
CA ILE A 65 9.43 -4.92 -3.07
C ILE A 65 10.38 -6.10 -2.85
N SER A 66 9.93 -7.14 -2.12
CA SER A 66 10.72 -8.36 -1.88
C SER A 66 11.08 -9.09 -3.19
N GLN A 67 10.13 -9.21 -4.12
CA GLN A 67 10.36 -9.81 -5.43
C GLN A 67 11.37 -9.00 -6.26
N VAL A 68 11.24 -7.67 -6.27
CA VAL A 68 12.18 -6.79 -6.98
C VAL A 68 13.59 -6.88 -6.39
N ASN A 69 13.73 -6.87 -5.06
CA ASN A 69 15.02 -7.07 -4.40
C ASN A 69 15.64 -8.43 -4.74
N SER A 70 14.84 -9.49 -4.77
CA SER A 70 15.29 -10.83 -5.16
C SER A 70 15.78 -10.88 -6.60
N MET A 71 15.07 -10.20 -7.52
CA MET A 71 15.47 -10.07 -8.92
C MET A 71 16.78 -9.30 -9.07
N ILE A 72 16.92 -8.16 -8.37
CA ILE A 72 18.16 -7.37 -8.37
C ILE A 72 19.34 -8.24 -7.90
N MET A 73 19.17 -8.97 -6.80
CA MET A 73 20.21 -9.85 -6.26
C MET A 73 20.59 -10.97 -7.24
N ALA A 74 19.61 -11.53 -7.97
CA ALA A 74 19.87 -12.52 -9.01
C ALA A 74 20.67 -11.93 -10.18
N VAL A 75 20.33 -10.72 -10.63
CA VAL A 75 21.04 -10.01 -11.70
C VAL A 75 22.47 -9.68 -11.28
N VAL A 76 22.67 -9.11 -10.09
CA VAL A 76 24.00 -8.77 -9.56
C VAL A 76 24.88 -10.02 -9.43
N ARG A 77 24.31 -11.14 -8.98
CA ARG A 77 25.02 -12.42 -8.89
C ARG A 77 25.45 -12.93 -10.27
N ASN A 78 24.55 -12.88 -11.26
CA ASN A 78 24.86 -13.30 -12.62
C ASN A 78 25.91 -12.39 -13.29
N GLN A 79 25.97 -11.10 -12.92
CA GLN A 79 26.99 -10.18 -13.39
C GLN A 79 28.37 -10.42 -12.78
N LYS A 80 28.46 -10.88 -11.52
CA LYS A 80 29.75 -11.21 -10.87
C LYS A 80 30.36 -12.54 -11.34
N SER A 81 29.57 -13.39 -11.98
CA SER A 81 30.01 -14.70 -12.47
C SER A 81 30.45 -14.69 -13.94
N SER A 82 30.40 -13.52 -14.60
CA SER A 82 30.94 -13.25 -15.93
C SER A 82 32.23 -12.45 -15.83
#